data_AF-A8NXN4-F1
#
_entry.id   AF-A8NXN4-F1
#
_cell.length_a   1.000
_cell.length_b   1.000
_cell.length_c   1.000
_cell.angle_alpha   90.00
_cell.angle_beta   90.00
_cell.angle_gamma   90.00
#
_symmetry.space_group_name_H-M   'P 1'
#
loop_
_entity.id
_entity.type
_entity.pdbx_description
1 polymer ?
#
loop_
_entity_poly.entity_id
_entity_poly.type
_entity_poly.pdbx_seq_one_letter_code
_entity_poly.pdbx_strand_id
1 'polypeptide(L)'
;MGLLGVLADPTTTHNAQAPWPPNIEPFTVLPRPTLVTTLQLAHVCALIGIINAFVFTACRRHLKSNPALQEKIAFSLLTPLLIGDILHLYVTLWALGEQRWAFWEWSPMLWTTVLLGLTLLCPRIAWHLGVGRYVDRRDAVSKHQSGNVLDRTVRDKIDK
;
A
#
# COMPACT_ATOMS: atom_id res chain seq x y z
N MET A 1 -14.68 3.07 4.96
CA MET A 1 -15.11 4.46 4.71
C MET A 1 -13.92 5.41 4.87
N GLY A 2 -13.02 5.50 3.87
CA GLY A 2 -11.82 6.35 3.94
C GLY A 2 -12.11 7.82 3.56
N LEU A 3 -11.38 8.37 2.60
CA LEU A 3 -11.65 9.69 2.00
C LEU A 3 -13.14 9.90 1.65
N LEU A 4 -13.78 8.90 1.03
CA LEU A 4 -15.20 8.96 0.68
C LEU A 4 -16.12 9.07 1.90
N GLY A 5 -15.72 8.48 3.03
CA GLY A 5 -16.44 8.60 4.30
C GLY A 5 -16.33 10.01 4.87
N VAL A 6 -15.11 10.58 4.89
CA VAL A 6 -14.88 11.94 5.37
C VAL A 6 -15.58 12.99 4.50
N LEU A 7 -15.64 12.77 3.19
CA LEU A 7 -16.34 13.68 2.26
C LEU A 7 -17.86 13.58 2.36
N ALA A 8 -18.41 12.40 2.64
CA ALA A 8 -19.86 12.19 2.78
C ALA A 8 -20.38 12.62 4.16
N ASP A 9 -19.68 12.22 5.22
CA ASP A 9 -20.00 12.56 6.60
C ASP A 9 -18.71 12.60 7.47
N PRO A 10 -18.08 13.78 7.62
CA PRO A 10 -16.87 13.93 8.41
C PRO A 10 -17.09 13.69 9.90
N THR A 11 -18.30 13.96 10.42
CA THR A 11 -18.63 13.81 11.84
C THR A 11 -18.73 12.35 12.24
N THR A 12 -19.49 11.56 11.49
CA THR A 12 -19.59 10.12 11.73
C THR A 12 -18.23 9.45 11.54
N THR A 13 -17.48 9.85 10.51
CA THR A 13 -16.15 9.29 10.25
C THR A 13 -15.15 9.60 11.35
N HIS A 14 -15.14 10.84 11.87
CA HIS A 14 -14.31 11.23 13.02
C HIS A 14 -14.68 10.44 14.28
N ASN A 15 -15.97 10.38 14.61
CA ASN A 15 -16.44 9.72 15.82
C ASN A 15 -16.22 8.21 15.81
N ALA A 16 -16.07 7.61 14.63
CA ALA A 16 -15.80 6.18 14.46
C ALA A 16 -14.30 5.82 14.49
N GLN A 17 -13.38 6.78 14.64
CA GLN A 17 -11.93 6.53 14.59
C GLN A 17 -11.41 5.76 15.81
N ALA A 18 -11.97 6.00 16.99
CA ALA A 18 -11.57 5.34 18.23
C ALA A 18 -12.78 5.19 19.17
N PRO A 19 -12.73 4.24 20.12
CA PRO A 19 -13.71 4.14 21.19
C PRO A 19 -13.73 5.42 22.03
N TRP A 20 -14.94 5.87 22.39
CA TRP A 20 -15.11 7.01 23.29
C TRP A 20 -14.89 6.58 24.74
N PRO A 21 -14.23 7.42 25.57
CA PRO A 21 -14.12 7.15 26.99
C PRO A 21 -15.50 7.01 27.66
N PRO A 22 -15.60 6.23 28.76
CA PRO A 22 -16.86 6.11 29.49
C PRO A 22 -17.38 7.48 29.91
N ASN A 23 -18.69 7.72 29.72
CA ASN A 23 -19.39 8.96 30.06
C ASN A 23 -19.08 10.19 29.17
N ILE A 24 -18.42 10.01 28.02
CA ILE A 24 -18.26 11.07 27.02
C ILE A 24 -19.09 10.72 25.79
N GLU A 25 -20.03 11.60 25.44
CA GLU A 25 -20.83 11.43 24.22
C GLU A 25 -20.05 11.87 22.97
N PRO A 26 -20.22 11.18 21.84
CA PRO A 26 -19.64 11.61 20.57
C PRO A 26 -20.13 13.00 20.16
N PHE A 27 -19.31 13.73 19.39
CA PHE A 27 -19.70 15.05 18.92
C PHE A 27 -20.87 14.96 17.93
N THR A 28 -21.93 15.74 18.17
CA THR A 28 -23.02 15.95 17.20
C THR A 28 -22.63 16.97 16.12
N VAL A 29 -21.78 17.94 16.49
CA VAL A 29 -21.17 18.91 15.58
C VAL A 29 -19.69 19.03 15.90
N LEU A 30 -18.85 18.78 14.91
CA LEU A 30 -17.40 18.95 15.03
C LEU A 30 -17.02 20.43 15.17
N PRO A 31 -16.10 20.78 16.08
CA PRO A 31 -15.44 22.08 16.04
C PRO A 31 -14.80 22.32 14.67
N ARG A 32 -14.91 23.55 14.14
CA ARG A 32 -14.36 23.93 12.83
C ARG A 32 -12.89 23.52 12.65
N PRO A 33 -11.98 23.69 13.64
CA PRO A 33 -10.60 23.26 13.50
C PRO A 33 -10.49 21.76 13.22
N THR A 34 -11.19 20.93 14.01
CA THR A 34 -11.17 19.47 13.88
C THR A 34 -11.74 19.01 12.54
N LEU A 35 -12.80 19.66 12.06
CA LEU A 35 -13.38 19.38 10.75
C LEU A 35 -12.37 19.65 9.62
N VAL A 36 -11.72 20.81 9.65
CA VAL A 36 -10.72 21.19 8.63
C VAL A 36 -9.53 20.24 8.66
N THR A 37 -9.00 19.90 9.84
CA THR A 37 -7.88 18.96 9.96
C THR A 37 -8.22 17.56 9.47
N THR A 38 -9.45 17.08 9.74
CA THR A 38 -9.91 15.76 9.26
C THR A 38 -10.00 15.73 7.73
N LEU A 39 -10.55 16.79 7.12
CA LEU A 39 -10.64 16.91 5.65
C LEU A 39 -9.26 17.05 4.99
N GLN A 40 -8.37 17.85 5.57
CA GLN A 40 -7.00 18.02 5.06
C GLN A 40 -6.21 16.71 5.13
N LEU A 41 -6.33 15.96 6.24
CA LEU A 41 -5.70 14.65 6.38
C LEU A 41 -6.21 13.68 5.30
N ALA A 42 -7.54 13.62 5.11
CA ALA A 42 -8.15 12.79 4.08
C ALA A 42 -7.63 13.16 2.67
N HIS A 43 -7.54 14.46 2.38
CA HIS A 43 -7.03 14.98 1.11
C HIS A 43 -5.56 14.62 0.88
N VAL A 44 -4.68 14.80 1.87
CA VAL A 44 -3.25 14.45 1.74
C VAL A 44 -3.07 12.95 1.52
N CYS A 45 -3.84 12.11 2.21
CA CYS A 45 -3.84 10.66 1.98
C CYS A 45 -4.25 10.30 0.54
N ALA A 46 -5.28 10.98 0.01
CA ALA A 46 -5.71 10.80 -1.38
C ALA A 46 -4.61 11.19 -2.37
N LEU A 47 -3.96 12.33 -2.14
CA LEU A 47 -2.89 12.84 -2.98
C LEU A 47 -1.69 11.88 -3.02
N ILE A 48 -1.29 11.32 -1.88
CA ILE A 48 -0.24 10.29 -1.80
C ILE A 48 -0.61 9.07 -2.64
N GLY A 49 -1.86 8.59 -2.55
CA GLY A 49 -2.36 7.49 -3.36
C GLY A 49 -2.26 7.75 -4.87
N ILE A 50 -2.65 8.96 -5.29
CA ILE A 50 -2.59 9.41 -6.69
C ILE A 50 -1.15 9.51 -7.18
N ILE A 51 -0.25 10.11 -6.39
CA ILE A 51 1.17 10.22 -6.72
C ILE A 51 1.77 8.83 -6.92
N ASN A 52 1.50 7.89 -6.01
CA ASN A 52 1.96 6.51 -6.14
C ASN A 52 1.46 5.86 -7.43
N ALA A 53 0.17 6.01 -7.76
CA ALA A 53 -0.39 5.47 -9.00
C ALA A 53 0.29 6.04 -10.24
N PHE A 54 0.57 7.35 -10.27
CA PHE A 54 1.27 7.99 -11.39
C PHE A 54 2.73 7.53 -11.49
N VAL A 55 3.47 7.48 -10.38
CA VAL A 55 4.87 7.03 -10.37
C VAL A 55 4.98 5.58 -10.83
N PHE A 56 4.13 4.68 -10.33
CA PHE A 56 4.11 3.30 -10.80
C PHE A 56 3.74 3.18 -12.27
N THR A 57 2.76 3.94 -12.74
CA THR A 57 2.37 3.96 -14.16
C THR A 57 3.52 4.48 -15.03
N ALA A 58 4.20 5.55 -14.62
CA ALA A 58 5.34 6.11 -15.33
C ALA A 58 6.50 5.12 -15.38
N CYS A 59 6.84 4.48 -14.26
CA CYS A 59 7.84 3.42 -14.22
C CYS A 59 7.50 2.28 -15.18
N ARG A 60 6.25 1.80 -15.14
CA ARG A 60 5.80 0.68 -15.98
C ARG A 60 5.73 1.05 -17.46
N ARG A 61 5.55 2.31 -17.83
CA ARG A 61 5.50 2.76 -19.24
C ARG A 61 6.86 3.14 -19.80
N HIS A 62 7.68 3.87 -19.05
CA HIS A 62 8.90 4.49 -19.55
C HIS A 62 10.19 3.75 -19.16
N LEU A 63 10.16 2.89 -18.13
CA LEU A 63 11.35 2.18 -17.64
C LEU A 63 11.34 0.68 -17.94
N LYS A 64 10.49 0.23 -18.86
CA LYS A 64 10.42 -1.19 -19.26
C LYS A 64 11.76 -1.75 -19.75
N SER A 65 12.59 -0.92 -20.37
CA SER A 65 13.92 -1.30 -20.88
C SER A 65 15.01 -1.33 -19.80
N ASN A 66 14.77 -0.70 -18.64
CA ASN A 66 15.76 -0.53 -17.58
C ASN A 66 15.20 -1.04 -16.22
N PRO A 67 15.05 -2.37 -16.06
CA PRO A 67 14.43 -2.95 -14.86
C PRO A 67 15.18 -2.60 -13.56
N ALA A 68 16.51 -2.47 -13.60
CA ALA A 68 17.31 -2.07 -12.45
C ALA A 68 16.95 -0.66 -11.93
N LEU A 69 16.63 0.29 -12.83
CA LEU A 69 16.21 1.63 -12.44
C LEU A 69 14.77 1.64 -11.93
N GLN A 70 13.89 0.88 -12.57
CA GLN A 70 12.52 0.66 -12.11
C GLN A 70 12.48 0.09 -10.68
N GLU A 71 13.39 -0.83 -10.37
CA GLU A 71 13.50 -1.44 -9.05
C GLU A 71 13.93 -0.44 -7.97
N LYS A 72 14.91 0.42 -8.26
CA LYS A 72 15.35 1.48 -7.32
C LYS A 72 14.23 2.47 -7.02
N ILE A 73 13.48 2.89 -8.04
CA ILE A 73 12.36 3.83 -7.84
C ILE A 73 11.25 3.17 -7.05
N ALA A 74 10.86 1.94 -7.41
CA ALA A 74 9.86 1.18 -6.65
C ALA A 74 10.30 0.96 -5.19
N PHE A 75 11.60 0.70 -4.94
CA PHE A 75 12.13 0.59 -3.58
C PHE A 75 11.99 1.91 -2.83
N SER A 76 12.47 3.02 -3.41
CA SER A 76 12.39 4.35 -2.80
C SER A 76 10.96 4.79 -2.48
N LEU A 77 9.98 4.33 -3.27
CA LEU A 77 8.57 4.64 -3.08
C LEU A 77 7.92 3.71 -2.05
N LEU A 78 8.19 2.41 -2.13
CA LEU A 78 7.52 1.41 -1.28
C LEU A 78 8.06 1.36 0.14
N THR A 79 9.32 1.70 0.38
CA THR A 79 9.90 1.72 1.73
C THR A 79 9.21 2.71 2.69
N PRO A 80 9.07 4.02 2.37
CA PRO A 80 8.36 4.94 3.26
C PRO A 80 6.88 4.59 3.40
N LEU A 81 6.28 4.05 2.34
CA LEU A 81 4.90 3.55 2.36
C LEU A 81 4.74 2.37 3.33
N LEU A 82 5.67 1.41 3.30
CA LEU A 82 5.69 0.27 4.21
C LEU A 82 5.83 0.72 5.67
N ILE A 83 6.74 1.66 5.94
CA ILE A 83 6.90 2.25 7.28
C ILE A 83 5.59 2.92 7.71
N GLY A 84 4.96 3.67 6.79
CA GLY A 84 3.66 4.30 7.02
C GLY A 84 2.57 3.30 7.41
N ASP A 85 2.45 2.16 6.72
CA ASP A 85 1.45 1.14 7.06
C ASP A 85 1.70 0.51 8.44
N ILE A 86 2.96 0.23 8.77
CA ILE A 86 3.34 -0.32 10.08
C ILE A 86 2.99 0.67 11.19
N LEU A 87 3.38 1.93 11.02
CA LEU A 87 3.05 2.99 11.98
C LEU A 87 1.54 3.21 12.08
N HIS A 88 0.82 3.17 10.97
CA HIS A 88 -0.63 3.33 10.95
C HIS A 88 -1.33 2.22 11.73
N LEU A 89 -0.98 0.95 11.48
CA LEU A 89 -1.51 -0.19 12.23
C LEU A 89 -1.11 -0.13 13.70
N TYR A 90 0.14 0.22 14.01
CA TYR A 90 0.62 0.36 15.38
C TYR A 90 -0.17 1.42 16.15
N VAL A 91 -0.31 2.64 15.60
CA VAL A 91 -1.06 3.73 16.23
C VAL A 91 -2.54 3.38 16.36
N THR A 92 -3.13 2.72 15.36
CA THR A 92 -4.52 2.26 15.42
C THR A 92 -4.72 1.30 16.60
N LEU A 93 -3.89 0.27 16.72
CA LEU A 93 -3.99 -0.69 17.82
C LEU A 93 -3.64 -0.07 19.19
N TRP A 94 -2.72 0.89 19.22
CA TRP A 94 -2.39 1.63 20.44
C TRP A 94 -3.56 2.49 20.92
N ALA A 95 -4.27 3.17 20.00
CA ALA A 95 -5.42 4.01 20.31
C ALA A 95 -6.61 3.22 20.90
N LEU A 96 -6.69 1.91 20.63
CA LEU A 96 -7.72 1.02 21.19
C LEU A 96 -7.47 0.62 22.65
N GLY A 97 -6.25 0.80 23.17
CA GLY A 97 -5.91 0.39 24.54
C GLY A 97 -6.19 -1.09 24.82
N GLU A 98 -6.93 -1.39 25.88
CA GLU A 98 -7.28 -2.76 26.27
C GLU A 98 -8.23 -3.45 25.28
N GLN A 99 -9.01 -2.70 24.50
CA GLN A 99 -9.96 -3.24 23.51
C GLN A 99 -9.27 -3.77 22.25
N ARG A 100 -7.94 -3.59 22.12
CA ARG A 100 -7.17 -4.06 20.95
C ARG A 100 -7.21 -5.58 20.73
N TRP A 101 -7.62 -6.36 21.71
CA TRP A 101 -7.75 -7.81 21.61
C TRP A 101 -9.21 -8.28 21.57
N ALA A 102 -10.18 -7.38 21.74
CA ALA A 102 -11.61 -7.65 21.71
C ALA A 102 -12.15 -7.62 20.26
N PHE A 103 -11.64 -8.49 19.39
CA PHE A 103 -11.91 -8.48 17.95
C PHE A 103 -13.41 -8.49 17.60
N TRP A 104 -14.23 -9.14 18.43
CA TRP A 104 -15.68 -9.23 18.22
C TRP A 104 -16.44 -7.93 18.51
N GLU A 105 -15.83 -7.02 19.28
CA GLU A 105 -16.43 -5.73 19.66
C GLU A 105 -15.98 -4.59 18.76
N TRP A 106 -15.11 -4.88 17.79
CA TRP A 106 -14.57 -3.88 16.89
C TRP A 106 -15.64 -3.27 15.99
N SER A 107 -15.61 -1.95 15.89
CA SER A 107 -16.51 -1.23 14.97
C SER A 107 -16.24 -1.62 13.51
N PRO A 108 -17.24 -1.53 12.61
CA PRO A 108 -17.03 -1.77 11.18
C PRO A 108 -15.93 -0.88 10.57
N MET A 109 -15.77 0.35 11.09
CA MET A 109 -14.73 1.28 10.66
C MET A 109 -13.33 0.79 11.04
N LEU A 110 -13.18 0.30 12.26
CA LEU A 110 -11.93 -0.28 12.75
C LEU A 110 -11.55 -1.53 11.95
N TRP A 111 -12.50 -2.44 11.74
CA TRP A 111 -12.30 -3.60 10.86
C TRP A 111 -11.83 -3.20 9.47
N THR A 112 -12.48 -2.20 8.87
CA THR A 112 -12.09 -1.69 7.55
C THR A 112 -10.66 -1.14 7.55
N THR A 113 -10.29 -0.39 8.60
CA THR A 113 -8.97 0.25 8.70
C THR A 113 -7.86 -0.79 8.87
N VAL A 114 -8.08 -1.79 9.74
CA VAL A 114 -7.11 -2.88 9.95
C VAL A 114 -6.98 -3.75 8.69
N LEU A 115 -8.10 -4.16 8.08
CA LEU A 115 -8.08 -4.98 6.86
C LEU A 115 -7.42 -4.24 5.69
N LEU A 116 -7.73 -2.94 5.52
CA LEU A 116 -7.11 -2.13 4.48
C LEU A 116 -5.61 -1.97 4.75
N GLY A 117 -5.22 -1.68 5.99
CA GLY A 117 -3.82 -1.60 6.41
C GLY A 117 -3.06 -2.89 6.11
N LEU A 118 -3.61 -4.05 6.49
CA LEU A 118 -3.02 -5.35 6.19
C LEU A 118 -2.96 -5.65 4.69
N THR A 119 -4.01 -5.31 3.94
CA THR A 119 -4.08 -5.49 2.48
C THR A 119 -3.06 -4.64 1.74
N LEU A 120 -2.69 -3.47 2.29
CA LEU A 120 -1.61 -2.64 1.74
C LEU A 120 -0.23 -3.13 2.21
N LEU A 121 -0.11 -3.53 3.47
CA LEU A 121 1.12 -3.99 4.09
C LEU A 121 1.64 -5.29 3.46
N CYS A 122 0.79 -6.30 3.32
CA CYS A 122 1.20 -7.65 2.87
C CYS A 122 1.84 -7.63 1.47
N PRO A 123 1.23 -7.01 0.44
CA PRO A 123 1.87 -6.88 -0.88
C PRO A 123 3.17 -6.10 -0.85
N ARG A 124 3.29 -5.07 0.01
CA ARG A 124 4.52 -4.27 0.13
C ARG A 124 5.64 -5.07 0.77
N ILE A 125 5.35 -5.86 1.82
CA ILE A 125 6.32 -6.80 2.42
C ILE A 125 6.69 -7.87 1.39
N ALA A 126 5.71 -8.50 0.74
CA ALA A 126 5.95 -9.52 -0.28
C ALA A 126 6.84 -9.00 -1.40
N TRP A 127 6.63 -7.76 -1.85
CA TRP A 127 7.48 -7.10 -2.83
C TRP A 127 8.92 -6.89 -2.35
N HIS A 128 9.12 -6.45 -1.09
CA HIS A 128 10.47 -6.31 -0.51
C HIS A 128 11.16 -7.67 -0.34
N LEU A 129 10.41 -8.74 -0.10
CA LEU A 129 10.90 -10.13 -0.09
C LEU A 129 11.16 -10.69 -1.50
N GLY A 130 10.89 -9.92 -2.56
CA GLY A 130 11.18 -10.28 -3.94
C GLY A 130 10.06 -11.04 -4.66
N VAL A 131 8.87 -11.16 -4.06
CA VAL A 131 7.70 -11.78 -4.71
C VAL A 131 7.22 -10.85 -5.84
N GLY A 132 7.18 -11.37 -7.07
CA GLY A 132 6.74 -10.61 -8.25
C GLY A 132 7.82 -9.75 -8.93
N ARG A 133 9.09 -9.85 -8.53
CA ARG A 133 10.23 -9.27 -9.28
C ARG A 133 10.61 -10.14 -10.49
N TYR A 134 11.03 -9.50 -11.58
CA TYR A 134 11.90 -10.13 -12.57
C TYR A 134 13.28 -10.22 -11.91
N VAL A 135 13.79 -11.43 -11.76
CA VAL A 135 15.04 -11.67 -11.02
C VAL A 135 16.06 -12.07 -12.06
N ASP A 136 17.05 -11.23 -12.33
CA ASP A 136 18.14 -11.56 -13.28
C ASP A 136 18.72 -12.95 -12.99
N ARG A 137 18.87 -13.33 -11.71
CA ARG A 137 19.39 -14.65 -11.31
C ARG A 137 18.48 -15.85 -11.65
N ARG A 138 17.15 -15.67 -11.71
CA ARG A 138 16.17 -16.74 -12.06
C ARG A 138 15.87 -16.75 -13.56
N ASP A 139 15.70 -15.56 -14.12
CA ASP A 139 15.20 -15.38 -15.48
C ASP A 139 16.33 -15.27 -16.52
N ALA A 140 17.60 -15.08 -16.08
CA ALA A 140 18.77 -15.26 -16.95
C ALA A 140 18.98 -16.72 -17.37
N VAL A 141 18.58 -17.69 -16.54
CA VAL A 141 18.64 -19.12 -16.90
C VAL A 141 17.77 -19.39 -18.13
N SER A 142 16.57 -18.80 -18.18
CA SER A 142 15.67 -18.89 -19.34
C SER A 142 16.25 -18.22 -20.59
N LYS A 143 16.95 -17.08 -20.46
CA LYS A 143 17.66 -16.45 -21.60
C LYS A 143 18.83 -17.29 -22.10
N HIS A 144 19.62 -17.88 -21.19
CA HIS A 144 20.78 -18.68 -21.57
C HIS A 144 20.37 -19.99 -22.28
N GLN A 145 19.24 -20.59 -21.88
CA GLN A 145 18.65 -21.73 -22.57
C GLN A 145 18.14 -21.37 -23.97
N SER A 146 17.45 -20.23 -24.12
CA SER A 146 16.92 -19.82 -25.42
C SER A 146 18.04 -19.44 -26.42
N GLY A 147 19.14 -18.85 -25.94
CA GLY A 147 20.32 -18.55 -26.77
C GLY A 147 21.05 -19.80 -27.25
N ASN A 148 21.19 -20.82 -26.39
CA ASN A 148 21.84 -22.09 -26.76
C ASN A 148 21.02 -22.91 -27.79
N VAL A 149 19.69 -22.81 -27.74
CA VAL A 149 18.80 -23.51 -28.70
C VAL A 149 18.89 -22.87 -30.08
N LEU A 150 18.91 -21.53 -30.16
CA LEU A 150 19.07 -20.80 -31.41
C LEU A 150 20.43 -21.08 -32.06
N ASP A 151 21.51 -21.08 -31.28
CA ASP A 151 22.86 -21.34 -31.78
C ASP A 151 22.99 -22.75 -32.37
N ARG A 152 22.43 -23.77 -31.69
CA ARG A 152 22.37 -25.15 -32.21
C ARG A 152 21.58 -25.26 -33.52
N THR A 153 20.41 -24.61 -33.58
CA THR A 153 19.54 -24.68 -34.77
C THR A 153 20.17 -24.02 -35.99
N VAL A 154 20.95 -22.95 -35.80
CA VAL A 154 21.72 -22.30 -36.87
C VAL A 154 22.85 -23.21 -37.34
N ARG A 155 23.57 -23.85 -36.42
CA ARG A 155 24.67 -24.76 -36.72
C ARG A 155 24.20 -25.97 -37.54
N ASP A 156 23.09 -26.60 -37.14
CA ASP A 156 22.49 -27.75 -37.84
C ASP A 156 21.99 -27.41 -39.26
N LYS A 157 21.79 -26.13 -39.59
CA LYS A 157 21.44 -25.67 -40.94
C LYS A 157 22.64 -25.39 -41.83
N ILE A 158 23.81 -25.16 -41.27
CA ILE A 158 25.06 -24.89 -42.02
C ILE A 158 25.72 -26.19 -42.44
N ASP A 159 25.53 -27.26 -41.67
CA ASP A 159 26.13 -28.58 -41.90
C ASP A 159 25.29 -29.50 -42.82
N LYS A 160 24.25 -28.99 -43.48
CA LYS A 160 23.43 -29.67 -44.49
C LYS A 160 23.49 -28.98 -45.84
#